data_AF-A0A835RPL3-F1
#
_entry.id   AF-A0A835RPL3-F1
#
_cell.length_a   1.000
_cell.length_b   1.000
_cell.length_c   1.000
_cell.angle_alpha   90.00
_cell.angle_beta   90.00
_cell.angle_gamma   90.00
#
_symmetry.space_group_name_H-M   'P 1'
#
loop_
_entity.id
_entity.type
_entity.pdbx_description
1 polymer ?
#
loop_
_entity_poly.entity_id
_entity_poly.type
_entity_poly.pdbx_seq_one_letter_code
_entity_poly.pdbx_strand_id
1 'polypeptide(L)'
;MNSVLLFVMWTLVAAIPCQDRGLQIHFSIPRSFHWAAPIMTLHERITEESKKKDRKNSCGMLKEIHQIEKSVRHLNELVDAVQFPLPKEKGAELKQEVEELAGVCDLLKDELEPLERQVREVFHKIVRSRTEVLYMLGTSRSSE
;
A
#
# COMPACT_ATOMS: atom_id res chain seq x y z
N MET A 1 6.45 25.91 8.99
CA MET A 1 5.27 25.03 8.92
C MET A 1 5.32 24.05 7.74
N ASN A 2 5.69 24.46 6.52
CA ASN A 2 5.75 23.56 5.36
C ASN A 2 6.62 22.30 5.53
N SER A 3 7.78 22.38 6.19
CA SER A 3 8.64 21.21 6.43
C SER A 3 8.03 20.17 7.38
N VAL A 4 7.20 20.62 8.34
CA VAL A 4 6.48 19.72 9.25
C VAL A 4 5.37 18.99 8.49
N LEU A 5 4.64 19.69 7.61
CA LEU A 5 3.63 19.07 6.77
C LEU A 5 4.24 18.05 5.79
N LEU A 6 5.39 18.39 5.19
CA LEU A 6 6.13 17.50 4.31
C LEU A 6 6.63 16.26 5.06
N PHE A 7 7.07 16.42 6.32
CA PHE A 7 7.42 15.30 7.19
C PHE A 7 6.20 14.41 7.48
N VAL A 8 5.06 14.99 7.85
CA VAL A 8 3.83 14.22 8.10
C VAL A 8 3.38 13.46 6.85
N MET A 9 3.34 14.11 5.68
CA MET A 9 2.98 13.46 4.42
C MET A 9 3.94 12.32 4.07
N TRP A 10 5.25 12.51 4.26
CA TRP A 10 6.24 11.45 4.07
C TRP A 10 6.06 10.30 5.05
N THR A 11 5.82 10.57 6.35
CA THR A 11 5.60 9.50 7.35
C THR A 11 4.36 8.66 7.04
N LEU A 12 3.29 9.27 6.53
CA LEU A 12 2.09 8.54 6.11
C LEU A 12 2.39 7.59 4.95
N VAL A 13 3.21 8.02 3.99
CA VAL A 13 3.68 7.18 2.88
C VAL A 13 4.60 6.07 3.39
N ALA A 14 5.53 6.38 4.29
CA ALA A 14 6.48 5.42 4.86
C ALA A 14 5.80 4.31 5.69
N ALA A 15 4.60 4.56 6.22
CA ALA A 15 3.82 3.56 6.95
C ALA A 15 3.17 2.50 6.03
N ILE A 16 3.09 2.75 4.71
CA ILE A 16 2.44 1.85 3.75
C ILE A 16 3.46 0.83 3.24
N PRO A 17 3.26 -0.49 3.45
CA PRO A 17 4.24 -1.53 3.14
C PRO A 17 4.53 -1.75 1.64
N CYS A 18 3.88 -1.03 0.72
CA CYS A 18 4.00 -1.25 -0.72
C CYS A 18 4.82 -0.17 -1.47
N GLN A 19 5.36 0.83 -0.77
CA GLN A 19 5.96 2.00 -1.42
C GLN A 19 7.49 2.07 -1.24
N ASP A 20 8.20 1.19 -1.95
CA ASP A 20 9.67 1.16 -1.98
C ASP A 20 10.29 2.45 -2.55
N ARG A 21 9.54 3.16 -3.41
CA ARG A 21 10.01 4.36 -4.14
C ARG A 21 9.82 5.69 -3.40
N GLY A 22 9.08 5.73 -2.28
CA GLY A 22 8.69 6.98 -1.62
C GLY A 22 9.58 7.41 -0.44
N LEU A 23 10.47 6.52 0.03
CA LEU A 23 11.22 6.74 1.26
C LEU A 23 12.47 7.61 1.10
N GLN A 24 13.01 7.72 -0.12
CA GLN A 24 14.24 8.45 -0.42
C GLN A 24 13.98 9.96 -0.59
N ILE A 25 13.49 10.63 0.45
CA ILE A 25 13.33 12.10 0.46
C ILE A 25 14.41 12.71 1.34
N HIS A 26 15.21 13.63 0.80
CA HIS A 26 16.18 14.36 1.59
C HIS A 26 15.50 15.51 2.35
N PHE A 27 15.32 15.35 3.66
CA PHE A 27 14.86 16.42 4.52
C PHE A 27 16.00 17.40 4.83
N SER A 28 15.98 18.56 4.17
CA SER A 28 16.84 19.69 4.54
C SER A 28 16.05 20.73 5.32
N ILE A 29 16.11 20.67 6.65
CA ILE A 29 15.44 21.61 7.54
C ILE A 29 16.49 22.57 8.14
N PRO A 30 16.32 23.90 8.01
CA PRO A 30 17.23 24.86 8.64
C PRO A 30 17.32 24.66 10.15
N ARG A 31 18.54 24.60 10.69
CA ARG A 31 18.81 24.39 12.13
C ARG A 31 18.37 25.55 13.03
N SER A 32 17.90 26.64 12.45
CA SER A 32 17.33 27.78 13.18
C SER A 32 16.05 27.44 13.94
N PHE A 33 15.36 26.35 13.58
CA PHE A 33 14.14 25.93 14.24
C PHE A 33 14.41 24.94 15.38
N HIS A 34 13.87 25.20 16.57
CA HIS A 34 14.05 24.34 17.75
C HIS A 34 13.48 22.91 17.58
N TRP A 35 12.49 22.73 16.70
CA TRP A 35 11.91 21.42 16.37
C TRP A 35 12.66 20.68 15.25
N ALA A 36 13.64 21.30 14.60
CA ALA A 36 14.36 20.68 13.48
C ALA A 36 15.11 19.42 13.91
N ALA A 37 15.85 19.50 15.03
CA ALA A 37 16.61 18.37 15.56
C ALA A 37 15.73 17.13 15.87
N PRO A 38 14.63 17.23 16.65
CA PRO A 38 13.80 16.06 16.93
C PRO A 38 13.11 15.50 15.67
N ILE A 39 12.72 16.32 14.70
CA ILE A 39 12.16 15.83 13.42
C ILE A 39 13.20 15.06 12.61
N MET A 40 14.44 15.55 12.53
CA MET A 40 15.54 14.84 11.85
C MET A 40 15.83 13.49 12.53
N THR A 41 15.85 13.44 13.86
CA THR A 41 16.02 12.18 14.61
C THR A 41 14.90 11.19 14.33
N LEU A 42 13.66 11.65 14.24
CA LEU A 42 12.52 10.78 13.89
C LEU A 42 12.62 10.26 12.46
N HIS A 43 12.98 11.13 11.51
CA HIS A 43 13.21 10.75 10.13
C HIS A 43 14.27 9.65 10.00
N GLU A 44 15.41 9.79 10.69
CA GLU A 44 16.47 8.78 10.71
C GLU A 44 16.00 7.44 11.28
N ARG A 45 15.30 7.45 12.42
CA ARG A 45 14.77 6.22 13.04
C ARG A 45 13.79 5.50 12.14
N ILE A 46 12.86 6.22 11.51
CA ILE A 46 11.88 5.64 10.59
C ILE A 46 12.59 5.04 9.36
N THR A 47 13.63 5.71 8.86
CA THR A 47 14.44 5.25 7.73
C THR A 47 15.28 4.01 8.07
N GLU A 48 15.76 3.89 9.30
CA GLU A 48 16.49 2.69 9.75
C GLU A 48 15.56 1.50 10.00
N GLU A 49 14.38 1.73 10.57
CA GLU A 49 13.38 0.68 10.77
C GLU A 49 12.81 0.15 9.44
N SER A 50 12.64 1.00 8.43
CA SER A 50 12.21 0.54 7.10
C SER A 50 13.26 -0.38 6.43
N LYS A 51 14.55 -0.02 6.48
CA LYS A 51 15.63 -0.88 5.95
C LYS A 51 15.73 -2.24 6.64
N LYS A 52 15.41 -2.31 7.94
CA LYS A 52 15.38 -3.59 8.68
C LYS A 52 14.23 -4.48 8.23
N LYS A 53 13.11 -3.89 7.85
CA LYS A 53 11.94 -4.58 7.29
C LYS A 53 12.25 -5.22 5.94
N ASP A 54 13.06 -4.57 5.10
CA ASP A 54 13.48 -5.10 3.79
C ASP A 54 14.40 -6.34 3.88
N ARG A 55 15.17 -6.47 4.97
CA ARG A 55 16.13 -7.59 5.15
C ARG A 55 15.47 -8.91 5.56
N LYS A 56 14.25 -8.88 6.09
CA LYS A 56 13.43 -10.07 6.31
C LYS A 56 12.52 -10.20 5.09
N ASN A 57 12.91 -11.06 4.17
CA ASN A 57 12.36 -11.31 2.83
C ASN A 57 10.84 -11.63 2.77
N SER A 58 9.98 -10.74 3.26
CA SER A 58 8.53 -10.91 3.31
C SER A 58 7.81 -9.67 3.89
N CYS A 59 7.77 -8.51 3.23
CA CYS A 59 6.82 -7.49 3.70
C CYS A 59 6.46 -6.38 2.69
N GLY A 60 6.00 -6.78 1.50
CA GLY A 60 5.37 -5.84 0.55
C GLY A 60 4.03 -6.34 0.00
N MET A 61 3.89 -7.65 -0.16
CA MET A 61 2.59 -8.29 -0.36
C MET A 61 2.09 -8.83 0.96
N LEU A 62 0.83 -8.54 1.28
CA LEU A 62 0.06 -9.33 2.25
C LEU A 62 0.23 -10.81 1.88
N LYS A 63 0.39 -11.67 2.89
CA LYS A 63 0.62 -13.12 2.72
C LYS A 63 -0.40 -13.72 1.74
N GLU A 64 -1.62 -13.22 1.81
CA GLU A 64 -2.78 -13.51 0.98
C GLU A 64 -2.50 -13.20 -0.50
N ILE A 65 -1.96 -12.03 -0.83
CA ILE A 65 -1.65 -11.65 -2.22
C ILE A 65 -0.56 -12.58 -2.78
N HIS A 66 0.44 -12.94 -1.97
CA HIS A 66 1.48 -13.87 -2.41
C HIS A 66 0.93 -15.28 -2.68
N GLN A 67 -0.04 -15.74 -1.88
CA GLN A 67 -0.73 -17.01 -2.14
C GLN A 67 -1.56 -16.95 -3.43
N ILE A 68 -2.29 -15.86 -3.67
CA ILE A 68 -3.05 -15.66 -4.92
C ILE A 68 -2.12 -15.70 -6.13
N GLU A 69 -1.00 -14.97 -6.08
CA GLU A 69 -0.02 -14.92 -7.17
C GLU A 69 0.57 -16.30 -7.47
N LYS A 70 0.81 -17.12 -6.44
CA LYS A 70 1.25 -18.51 -6.60
C LYS A 70 0.17 -19.38 -7.27
N SER A 71 -1.08 -19.27 -6.85
CA SER A 71 -2.19 -20.03 -7.44
C SER A 71 -2.43 -19.66 -8.91
N VAL A 72 -2.39 -18.36 -9.24
CA VAL A 72 -2.54 -17.87 -10.61
C VAL A 72 -1.42 -18.39 -11.52
N ARG A 73 -0.17 -18.40 -11.04
CA ARG A 73 0.96 -18.99 -11.79
C ARG A 73 0.74 -20.48 -12.09
N HIS A 74 0.30 -21.24 -11.09
CA HIS A 74 0.08 -22.68 -11.26
C HIS A 74 -1.00 -22.98 -12.31
N LEU A 75 -2.09 -22.20 -12.30
CA LEU A 75 -3.13 -22.30 -13.32
C LEU A 75 -2.63 -21.94 -14.72
N ASN A 76 -1.77 -20.92 -14.83
CA ASN A 76 -1.20 -20.53 -16.11
C ASN A 76 -0.33 -21.65 -16.70
N GLU A 77 0.47 -22.31 -15.85
CA GLU A 77 1.28 -23.48 -16.23
C GLU A 77 0.40 -24.66 -16.68
N LEU A 78 -0.74 -24.89 -16.02
CA LEU A 78 -1.71 -25.91 -16.42
C LEU A 78 -2.32 -25.59 -17.79
N VAL A 79 -2.67 -24.33 -18.05
CA VAL A 79 -3.19 -23.88 -19.35
C VAL A 79 -2.15 -24.07 -20.46
N ASP A 80 -0.87 -23.78 -20.20
CA ASP A 80 0.21 -23.96 -21.18
C ASP A 80 0.53 -25.45 -21.44
N ALA A 81 0.31 -26.33 -20.46
CA ALA A 81 0.55 -27.77 -20.56
C ALA A 81 -0.59 -28.54 -21.27
N VAL A 82 -1.74 -27.90 -21.51
CA VAL A 82 -2.89 -28.50 -22.17
C VAL A 82 -2.61 -28.72 -23.66
N GLN A 83 -2.45 -29.99 -24.06
CA GLN A 83 -2.49 -30.40 -25.46
C GLN A 83 -3.84 -31.05 -25.80
N PHE A 84 -4.48 -30.54 -26.86
CA PHE A 84 -5.76 -31.05 -27.32
C PHE A 84 -5.59 -32.25 -28.27
N PRO A 85 -6.52 -33.23 -28.23
CA PRO A 85 -7.75 -33.28 -27.43
C PRO A 85 -7.52 -33.78 -25.99
N LEU A 86 -8.15 -33.09 -25.02
CA LEU A 86 -8.03 -33.46 -23.61
C LEU A 86 -8.82 -34.74 -23.28
N PRO A 87 -8.25 -35.67 -22.48
CA PRO A 87 -9.03 -36.74 -21.87
C PRO A 87 -10.17 -36.18 -21.02
N LYS A 88 -11.37 -36.76 -21.12
CA LYS A 88 -12.57 -36.28 -20.39
C LYS A 88 -12.36 -36.16 -18.88
N GLU A 89 -11.58 -37.07 -18.30
CA GLU A 89 -11.27 -37.11 -16.85
C GLU A 89 -10.40 -35.92 -16.43
N LYS A 90 -9.31 -35.65 -17.16
CA LYS A 90 -8.47 -34.46 -16.97
C LYS A 90 -9.23 -33.14 -17.19
N GLY A 91 -10.18 -33.14 -18.12
CA GLY A 91 -11.04 -31.98 -18.36
C GLY A 91 -12.00 -31.69 -17.22
N ALA A 92 -12.47 -32.73 -16.52
CA ALA A 92 -13.32 -32.58 -15.34
C ALA A 92 -12.53 -32.08 -14.13
N GLU A 93 -11.33 -32.62 -13.90
CA GLU A 93 -10.42 -32.17 -12.83
C GLU A 93 -10.02 -30.69 -13.01
N LEU A 94 -9.59 -30.30 -14.22
CA LEU A 94 -9.23 -28.91 -14.50
C LEU A 94 -10.43 -27.96 -14.31
N LYS A 95 -11.63 -28.38 -14.72
CA LYS A 95 -12.85 -27.59 -14.53
C LYS A 95 -13.15 -27.39 -13.05
N GLN A 96 -13.00 -28.43 -12.23
CA GLN A 96 -13.19 -28.34 -10.79
C GLN A 96 -12.18 -27.37 -10.15
N GLU A 97 -10.89 -27.48 -10.49
CA GLU A 97 -9.86 -26.56 -9.95
C GLU A 97 -10.12 -25.10 -10.34
N VAL A 98 -10.61 -24.85 -11.56
CA VAL A 98 -10.98 -23.51 -12.02
C VAL A 98 -12.22 -22.98 -11.27
N GLU A 99 -13.22 -23.82 -11.02
CA GLU A 99 -14.41 -23.45 -10.23
C GLU A 99 -14.04 -23.15 -8.76
N GLU A 100 -13.14 -23.93 -8.16
CA GLU A 100 -12.62 -23.67 -6.82
C GLU A 100 -11.83 -22.36 -6.75
N LEU A 101 -10.98 -22.07 -7.74
CA LEU A 101 -10.29 -20.78 -7.82
C LEU A 101 -11.29 -19.62 -7.97
N ALA A 102 -12.28 -19.75 -8.84
CA ALA A 102 -13.30 -18.72 -9.04
C ALA A 102 -14.00 -18.39 -7.72
N GLY A 103 -14.36 -19.41 -6.92
CA GLY A 103 -14.93 -19.22 -5.59
C GLY A 103 -13.99 -18.49 -4.62
N VAL A 104 -12.69 -18.81 -4.63
CA VAL A 104 -11.69 -18.09 -3.82
C VAL A 104 -11.56 -16.62 -4.26
N CYS A 105 -11.59 -16.35 -5.57
CA CYS A 105 -11.53 -14.98 -6.10
C CYS A 105 -12.77 -14.17 -5.73
N ASP A 106 -13.96 -14.77 -5.75
CA ASP A 106 -15.20 -14.12 -5.36
C ASP A 106 -15.20 -13.78 -3.86
N LEU A 107 -14.79 -14.71 -2.99
CA LEU A 107 -14.62 -14.46 -1.56
C LEU A 107 -13.62 -13.33 -1.29
N LEU A 108 -12.50 -13.31 -2.01
CA LEU A 108 -11.51 -12.25 -1.91
C LEU A 108 -12.09 -10.89 -2.30
N LYS A 109 -12.88 -10.84 -3.37
CA LYS A 109 -13.53 -9.61 -3.82
C LYS A 109 -14.51 -9.10 -2.76
N ASP A 110 -15.32 -9.99 -2.19
CA ASP A 110 -16.30 -9.65 -1.16
C ASP A 110 -15.63 -9.14 0.13
N GLU A 111 -14.51 -9.74 0.54
CA GLU A 111 -13.76 -9.30 1.73
C GLU A 111 -12.92 -8.03 1.49
N LEU A 112 -12.48 -7.78 0.26
CA LEU A 112 -11.72 -6.57 -0.09
C LEU A 112 -12.61 -5.33 -0.25
N GLU A 113 -13.89 -5.49 -0.62
CA GLU A 113 -14.80 -4.35 -0.80
C GLU A 113 -14.94 -3.49 0.49
N PRO A 114 -15.13 -4.06 1.69
CA PRO A 114 -15.10 -3.30 2.95
C PRO A 114 -13.79 -2.53 3.17
N LEU A 115 -12.65 -3.13 2.81
CA LEU A 115 -11.35 -2.49 2.94
C LEU A 115 -11.22 -1.30 1.97
N GLU A 116 -11.65 -1.46 0.71
CA GLU A 116 -11.67 -0.37 -0.27
C GLU A 116 -12.52 0.81 0.25
N ARG A 117 -13.70 0.52 0.80
CA ARG A 117 -14.59 1.54 1.38
C ARG A 117 -13.91 2.29 2.52
N GLN A 118 -13.23 1.60 3.43
CA GLN A 118 -12.51 2.21 4.54
C GLN A 118 -11.34 3.09 4.06
N VAL A 119 -10.54 2.60 3.10
CA VAL A 119 -9.43 3.37 2.51
C VAL A 119 -9.96 4.64 1.85
N ARG A 120 -11.06 4.54 1.10
CA ARG A 120 -11.71 5.69 0.45
C ARG A 120 -12.23 6.70 1.48
N GLU A 121 -12.81 6.24 2.59
CA GLU A 121 -13.26 7.11 3.68
C GLU A 121 -12.10 7.89 4.32
N VAL A 122 -11.00 7.19 4.64
CA VAL A 122 -9.79 7.82 5.19
C VAL A 122 -9.23 8.85 4.22
N PHE A 123 -9.17 8.53 2.92
CA PHE A 123 -8.73 9.46 1.90
C PHE A 123 -9.61 10.73 1.85
N HIS A 124 -10.94 10.57 1.88
CA HIS A 124 -11.85 11.72 1.94
C HIS A 124 -11.61 12.58 3.18
N LYS A 125 -11.37 11.97 4.35
CA LYS A 125 -11.05 12.72 5.58
C LYS A 125 -9.75 13.50 5.45
N ILE A 126 -8.71 12.94 4.84
CA ILE A 126 -7.44 13.62 4.58
C ILE A 126 -7.64 14.81 3.65
N VAL A 127 -8.33 14.63 2.53
CA VAL A 127 -8.59 15.70 1.55
C VAL A 127 -9.41 16.83 2.19
N ARG A 128 -10.43 16.48 2.97
CA ARG A 128 -11.26 17.45 3.69
C ARG A 128 -10.46 18.22 4.72
N SER A 129 -9.70 17.53 5.57
CA SER A 129 -8.83 18.13 6.58
C SER A 129 -7.81 19.10 5.95
N ARG A 130 -7.19 18.72 4.84
CA ARG A 130 -6.29 19.60 4.08
C ARG A 130 -7.01 20.86 3.59
N THR A 131 -8.23 20.72 3.07
CA THR A 131 -9.02 21.84 2.56
C THR A 131 -9.39 22.81 3.68
N GLU A 132 -9.83 22.29 4.83
CA GLU A 132 -10.14 23.09 6.03
C GLU A 132 -8.91 23.85 6.53
N VAL A 133 -7.74 23.20 6.59
CA VAL A 133 -6.48 23.85 6.97
C VAL A 133 -6.11 24.99 6.01
N LEU A 134 -6.24 24.76 4.68
CA LEU A 134 -5.96 25.79 3.68
C LEU A 134 -6.93 26.98 3.78
N TYR A 135 -8.21 26.72 4.06
CA TYR A 135 -9.21 27.76 4.27
C TYR A 135 -8.88 28.65 5.49
N MET A 136 -8.51 28.03 6.62
CA MET A 136 -8.13 28.76 7.83
C MET A 136 -6.87 29.62 7.62
N LEU A 137 -5.86 29.10 6.91
CA LEU A 137 -4.64 29.83 6.55
C LEU A 137 -4.91 31.00 5.58
N GLY A 138 -5.84 30.84 4.64
CA GLY A 138 -6.25 31.91 3.73
C GLY A 138 -6.95 33.05 4.47
N THR A 139 -7.83 32.71 5.41
CA THR A 139 -8.62 33.68 6.19
C THR A 139 -7.78 34.46 7.20
N SER A 140 -6.75 33.83 7.78
CA SER A 140 -5.82 34.55 8.68
C SER A 140 -5.00 35.61 7.95
N ARG A 141 -4.71 35.38 6.67
CA ARG A 141 -3.87 36.26 5.84
C ARG A 141 -4.60 37.48 5.29
N SER A 142 -5.92 37.47 5.35
CA SER A 142 -6.81 38.59 5.01
C SER A 142 -7.25 39.40 6.23
N SER A 143 -6.77 39.05 7.42
CA SER A 143 -7.08 39.72 8.69
C SER A 143 -5.88 40.49 9.28
N GLU A 144 -4.76 40.56 8.54
CA GLU A 144 -3.64 41.49 8.73
C GLU A 144 -3.63 42.51 7.59
#